data_AF-A0A6G1JXW9-F1
#
_entry.id   AF-A0A6G1JXW9-F1
#
_cell.length_a   1.000
_cell.length_b   1.000
_cell.length_c   1.000
_cell.angle_alpha   90.00
_cell.angle_beta   90.00
_cell.angle_gamma   90.00
#
_symmetry.space_group_name_H-M   'P 1'
#
loop_
_entity.id
_entity.type
_entity.pdbx_description
1 polymer ?
#
loop_
_entity_poly.entity_id
_entity_poly.type
_entity_poly.pdbx_seq_one_letter_code
_entity_poly.pdbx_strand_id
1 'polypeptide(L)'
;MDEHMVGTLMSTIELIASTLDTAPDSWRDQLQAIRNITATLELLDDTPNQVRKHWQLPLISVFQRVAYADADNGGVLDIANWCLRQMLRLLLVHPDDVDLLALVGWNWLLRSQKFLARIHCAEWESVSSETSQIHSLSQSEEQRQAITAAVQAEDRLQTADYVEARGTLLPAVDYLRRATAVAQAQEKITGLLLSNTAEACMSLGNVSSPRINHKYFTEALAYLRVASDIPNYSLPLHLQQYLEEYGPLESRD
;
A
#
# COMPACT_ATOMS: atom_id res chain seq x y z
N MET A 1 0.27 28.77 -14.04
CA MET A 1 -0.92 28.98 -13.18
C MET A 1 -0.65 30.22 -12.36
N ASP A 2 -1.58 31.17 -12.28
CA ASP A 2 -1.39 32.36 -11.45
C ASP A 2 -1.50 32.02 -9.94
N GLU A 3 -0.95 32.86 -9.08
CA GLU A 3 -0.92 32.62 -7.62
C GLU A 3 -2.32 32.59 -6.99
N HIS A 4 -3.28 33.33 -7.54
CA HIS A 4 -4.65 33.38 -7.04
C HIS A 4 -5.42 32.07 -7.31
N MET A 5 -5.19 31.46 -8.47
CA MET A 5 -5.70 30.14 -8.82
C MET A 5 -5.09 29.06 -7.93
N VAL A 6 -3.78 29.13 -7.66
CA VAL A 6 -3.13 28.21 -6.71
C VAL A 6 -3.76 28.35 -5.32
N GLY A 7 -3.95 29.58 -4.83
CA GLY A 7 -4.58 29.83 -3.53
C GLY A 7 -6.01 29.26 -3.45
N THR A 8 -6.83 29.50 -4.47
CA THR A 8 -8.20 28.97 -4.52
C THR A 8 -8.22 27.44 -4.54
N LEU A 9 -7.30 26.83 -5.29
CA LEU A 9 -7.14 25.38 -5.36
C LEU A 9 -6.74 24.81 -4.00
N MET A 10 -5.76 25.42 -3.33
CA MET A 10 -5.30 24.99 -2.01
C MET A 10 -6.37 25.07 -0.94
N SER A 11 -7.14 26.16 -0.89
CA SER A 11 -8.29 26.26 0.03
C SER A 11 -9.32 25.16 -0.22
N THR A 12 -9.53 24.79 -1.49
CA THR A 12 -10.45 23.69 -1.85
C THR A 12 -9.90 22.34 -1.37
N ILE A 13 -8.60 22.09 -1.55
CA ILE A 13 -7.93 20.86 -1.10
C ILE A 13 -7.98 20.74 0.43
N GLU A 14 -7.70 21.82 1.15
CA GLU A 14 -7.74 21.88 2.61
C GLU A 14 -9.14 21.60 3.14
N LEU A 15 -10.18 22.15 2.49
CA LEU A 15 -11.57 21.85 2.82
C LEU A 15 -11.88 20.37 2.63
N ILE A 16 -11.52 19.79 1.48
CA ILE A 16 -11.72 18.36 1.20
C ILE A 16 -11.02 17.52 2.28
N ALA A 17 -9.76 17.82 2.59
CA ALA A 17 -8.98 17.10 3.59
C ALA A 17 -9.65 17.15 4.98
N SER A 18 -10.05 18.35 5.44
CA SER A 18 -10.72 18.53 6.72
C SER A 18 -12.07 17.81 6.77
N THR A 19 -12.83 17.79 5.67
CA THR A 19 -14.09 17.04 5.59
C THR A 19 -13.83 15.54 5.70
N LEU A 20 -12.80 15.00 5.05
CA LEU A 20 -12.44 13.58 5.15
C LEU A 20 -11.94 13.18 6.55
N ASP A 21 -11.31 14.10 7.29
CA ASP A 21 -10.87 13.84 8.66
C ASP A 21 -12.03 13.76 9.65
N THR A 22 -13.10 14.53 9.39
CA THR A 22 -14.29 14.58 10.25
C THR A 22 -15.38 13.58 9.86
N ALA A 23 -15.53 13.33 8.56
CA ALA A 23 -16.52 12.42 7.99
C ALA A 23 -15.91 11.62 6.82
N PRO A 24 -15.13 10.55 7.10
CA PRO A 24 -14.46 9.75 6.06
C PRO A 24 -15.40 9.20 4.98
N ASP A 25 -16.64 8.84 5.36
CA ASP A 25 -17.64 8.27 4.45
C ASP A 25 -18.19 9.27 3.41
N SER A 26 -17.95 10.58 3.61
CA SER A 26 -18.38 11.65 2.71
C SER A 26 -17.52 11.80 1.45
N TRP A 27 -16.53 10.92 1.24
CA TRP A 27 -15.59 11.00 0.11
C TRP A 27 -16.27 11.05 -1.26
N ARG A 28 -17.47 10.44 -1.40
CA ARG A 28 -18.24 10.44 -2.64
C ARG A 28 -18.70 11.84 -3.05
N ASP A 29 -18.97 12.71 -2.08
CA ASP A 29 -19.41 14.08 -2.32
C ASP A 29 -18.30 14.94 -2.93
N GLN A 30 -17.04 14.53 -2.74
CA GLN A 30 -15.85 15.24 -3.22
C GLN A 30 -15.51 14.92 -4.68
N LEU A 31 -16.08 13.84 -5.24
CA LEU A 31 -15.69 13.32 -6.56
C LEU A 31 -15.90 14.32 -7.70
N GLN A 32 -17.01 15.05 -7.68
CA GLN A 32 -17.31 16.00 -8.76
C GLN A 32 -16.32 17.16 -8.77
N ALA A 33 -15.98 17.70 -7.59
CA ALA A 33 -15.01 18.78 -7.47
C ALA A 33 -13.63 18.33 -7.96
N ILE A 34 -13.19 17.14 -7.55
CA ILE A 34 -11.91 16.57 -7.96
C ILE A 34 -11.88 16.34 -9.47
N ARG A 35 -12.93 15.76 -10.05
CA ARG A 35 -13.01 15.51 -11.51
C ARG A 35 -12.92 16.79 -12.32
N ASN A 36 -13.57 17.86 -11.88
CA ASN A 36 -13.49 19.17 -12.54
C ASN A 36 -12.05 19.71 -12.53
N ILE A 37 -11.33 19.53 -11.42
CA ILE A 37 -9.92 19.91 -11.30
C ILE A 37 -9.05 19.05 -12.22
N THR A 38 -9.15 17.71 -12.13
CA THR A 38 -8.33 16.80 -12.94
C THR A 38 -8.59 16.90 -14.44
N ALA A 39 -9.78 17.35 -14.86
CA ALA A 39 -10.11 17.57 -16.26
C ALA A 39 -9.38 18.79 -16.86
N THR A 40 -8.95 19.73 -16.03
CA THR A 40 -8.35 21.00 -16.47
C THR A 40 -6.91 21.18 -16.04
N LEU A 41 -6.47 20.45 -15.01
CA LEU A 41 -5.14 20.54 -14.43
C LEU A 41 -4.29 19.31 -14.79
N GLU A 42 -3.17 19.57 -15.44
CA GLU A 42 -2.09 18.62 -15.67
C GLU A 42 -0.79 19.22 -15.14
N LEU A 43 -0.02 18.44 -14.38
CA LEU A 43 1.28 18.86 -13.87
C LEU A 43 2.33 18.52 -14.93
N LEU A 44 2.88 19.56 -15.55
CA LEU A 44 3.81 19.48 -16.68
C LEU A 44 5.16 20.10 -16.30
N ASP A 45 5.68 19.74 -15.13
CA ASP A 45 6.98 20.24 -14.72
C ASP A 45 8.07 19.54 -15.53
N ASP A 46 8.86 20.34 -16.25
CA ASP A 46 10.05 19.87 -16.98
C ASP A 46 11.34 20.15 -16.19
N THR A 47 11.27 20.98 -15.15
CA THR A 47 12.42 21.40 -14.34
C THR A 47 12.07 21.45 -12.85
N PRO A 48 13.01 21.11 -11.95
CA PRO A 48 12.76 21.11 -10.52
C PRO A 48 12.30 22.48 -10.00
N ASN A 49 11.14 22.53 -9.34
CA ASN A 49 10.63 23.75 -8.73
C ASN A 49 9.99 23.44 -7.37
N GLN A 50 10.72 23.78 -6.29
CA GLN A 50 10.28 23.47 -4.92
C GLN A 50 9.00 24.21 -4.51
N VAL A 51 8.79 25.43 -5.00
CA VAL A 51 7.58 26.22 -4.72
C VAL A 51 6.35 25.55 -5.34
N ARG A 52 6.49 25.01 -6.55
CA ARG A 52 5.41 24.26 -7.20
C ARG A 52 5.14 22.93 -6.51
N LYS A 53 6.19 22.18 -6.23
CA LYS A 53 6.09 20.89 -5.54
C LYS A 53 5.32 20.99 -4.22
N HIS A 54 5.51 22.10 -3.49
CA HIS A 54 4.85 22.34 -2.20
C HIS A 54 3.31 22.29 -2.24
N TRP A 55 2.68 22.75 -3.32
CA TRP A 55 1.21 22.67 -3.46
C TRP A 55 0.75 21.44 -4.26
N GLN A 56 1.60 20.91 -5.15
CA GLN A 56 1.28 19.74 -5.96
C GLN A 56 1.21 18.45 -5.13
N LEU A 57 2.13 18.27 -4.17
CA LEU A 57 2.17 17.06 -3.37
C LEU A 57 0.92 16.91 -2.48
N PRO A 58 0.48 17.93 -1.71
CA PRO A 58 -0.78 17.84 -0.95
C PRO A 58 -2.01 17.63 -1.84
N LEU A 59 -2.09 18.31 -2.99
CA LEU A 59 -3.16 18.12 -3.98
C LEU A 59 -3.30 16.65 -4.37
N ILE A 60 -2.20 16.03 -4.82
CA ILE A 60 -2.24 14.63 -5.27
C ILE A 60 -2.53 13.69 -4.10
N SER A 61 -1.95 13.95 -2.92
CA SER A 61 -2.17 13.15 -1.72
C SER A 61 -3.65 13.10 -1.32
N VAL A 62 -4.33 14.25 -1.29
CA VAL A 62 -5.77 14.32 -0.97
C VAL A 62 -6.60 13.62 -2.04
N PHE A 63 -6.28 13.81 -3.31
CA PHE A 63 -7.02 13.14 -4.40
C PHE A 63 -6.83 11.62 -4.36
N GLN A 64 -5.63 11.15 -4.03
CA GLN A 64 -5.36 9.72 -3.82
C GLN A 64 -6.16 9.16 -2.65
N ARG A 65 -6.24 9.89 -1.53
CA ARG A 65 -7.05 9.50 -0.37
C ARG A 65 -8.53 9.34 -0.74
N VAL A 66 -9.08 10.25 -1.54
CA VAL A 66 -10.46 10.11 -2.05
C VAL A 66 -10.57 8.94 -3.03
N ALA A 67 -9.61 8.80 -3.94
CA ALA A 67 -9.64 7.74 -4.96
C ALA A 67 -9.62 6.33 -4.35
N TYR A 68 -8.98 6.15 -3.19
CA TYR A 68 -8.88 4.87 -2.49
C TYR A 68 -9.58 4.84 -1.15
N ALA A 69 -10.57 5.71 -0.92
CA ALA A 69 -11.41 5.64 0.27
C ALA A 69 -12.19 4.32 0.38
N ASP A 70 -12.35 3.61 -0.74
CA ASP A 70 -12.93 2.27 -0.84
C ASP A 70 -12.00 1.35 -1.65
N ALA A 71 -10.76 1.19 -1.17
CA ALA A 71 -9.69 0.46 -1.87
C ALA A 71 -10.03 -1.02 -2.10
N ASP A 72 -10.75 -1.66 -1.17
CA ASP A 72 -11.16 -3.06 -1.24
C ASP A 72 -12.14 -3.33 -2.39
N ASN A 73 -12.92 -2.32 -2.78
CA ASN A 73 -13.78 -2.39 -3.97
C ASN A 73 -13.12 -1.82 -5.23
N GLY A 74 -11.82 -1.48 -5.16
CA GLY A 74 -10.99 -1.03 -6.28
C GLY A 74 -10.93 0.47 -6.49
N GLY A 75 -11.59 1.27 -5.65
CA GLY A 75 -11.53 2.73 -5.67
C GLY A 75 -12.08 3.39 -6.94
N VAL A 76 -11.77 4.68 -7.09
CA VAL A 76 -12.17 5.54 -8.21
C VAL A 76 -11.05 5.63 -9.23
N LEU A 77 -11.11 4.73 -10.22
CA LEU A 77 -10.00 4.47 -11.16
C LEU A 77 -9.54 5.68 -11.97
N ASP A 78 -10.45 6.56 -12.41
CA ASP A 78 -10.11 7.76 -13.19
C ASP A 78 -9.21 8.70 -12.39
N ILE A 79 -9.60 9.01 -11.14
CA ILE A 79 -8.83 9.88 -10.24
C ILE A 79 -7.52 9.19 -9.82
N ALA A 80 -7.58 7.91 -9.48
CA ALA A 80 -6.40 7.10 -9.13
C ALA A 80 -5.34 7.08 -10.24
N ASN A 81 -5.77 6.91 -11.50
CA ASN A 81 -4.88 6.90 -12.67
C ASN A 81 -4.32 8.29 -12.95
N TRP A 82 -5.09 9.35 -12.73
CA TRP A 82 -4.58 10.71 -12.80
C TRP A 82 -3.49 10.93 -11.74
N CYS A 83 -3.74 10.58 -10.47
CA CYS A 83 -2.77 10.73 -9.39
C CYS A 83 -1.44 10.02 -9.71
N LEU A 84 -1.51 8.75 -10.09
CA LEU A 84 -0.31 7.97 -10.44
C LEU A 84 0.49 8.62 -11.57
N ARG A 85 -0.20 9.07 -12.63
CA ARG A 85 0.46 9.75 -13.76
C ARG A 85 1.16 11.04 -13.33
N GLN A 86 0.51 11.86 -12.49
CA GLN A 86 1.09 13.11 -12.01
C GLN A 86 2.30 12.85 -11.09
N MET A 87 2.22 11.89 -10.17
CA MET A 87 3.35 11.57 -9.29
C MET A 87 4.55 11.03 -10.07
N LEU A 88 4.34 10.15 -11.04
CA LEU A 88 5.44 9.62 -11.86
C LEU A 88 6.11 10.73 -12.66
N ARG A 89 5.35 11.72 -13.15
CA ARG A 89 5.93 12.91 -13.80
C ARG A 89 6.77 13.74 -12.83
N LEU A 90 6.24 14.04 -11.64
CA LEU A 90 6.99 14.77 -10.62
C LEU A 90 8.25 14.01 -10.19
N LEU A 91 8.18 12.69 -10.10
CA LEU A 91 9.31 11.84 -9.73
C LEU A 91 10.42 11.85 -10.81
N LEU A 92 10.09 12.02 -12.10
CA LEU A 92 11.12 12.19 -13.14
C LEU A 92 11.96 13.46 -12.92
N VAL A 93 11.35 14.49 -12.35
CA VAL A 93 11.99 15.78 -12.04
C VAL A 93 12.64 15.77 -10.66
N HIS A 94 12.09 14.99 -9.72
CA HIS A 94 12.51 14.89 -8.32
C HIS A 94 12.77 13.42 -7.93
N PRO A 95 13.79 12.75 -8.51
CA PRO A 95 13.94 11.30 -8.44
C PRO A 95 14.18 10.73 -7.05
N ASP A 96 14.80 11.51 -6.16
CA ASP A 96 15.14 11.10 -4.78
C ASP A 96 14.33 11.88 -3.74
N ASP A 97 13.14 12.34 -4.13
CA ASP A 97 12.19 12.92 -3.20
C ASP A 97 11.46 11.81 -2.44
N VAL A 98 11.69 11.77 -1.12
CA VAL A 98 11.18 10.72 -0.23
C VAL A 98 9.65 10.68 -0.26
N ASP A 99 9.00 11.83 -0.20
CA ASP A 99 7.54 11.92 -0.11
C ASP A 99 6.89 11.44 -1.41
N LEU A 100 7.46 11.82 -2.57
CA LEU A 100 6.98 11.34 -3.87
C LEU A 100 7.19 9.84 -4.05
N LEU A 101 8.37 9.31 -3.71
CA LEU A 101 8.63 7.86 -3.76
C LEU A 101 7.65 7.09 -2.87
N ALA A 102 7.45 7.56 -1.64
CA ALA A 102 6.52 6.97 -0.69
C ALA A 102 5.07 7.03 -1.21
N LEU A 103 4.64 8.16 -1.78
CA LEU A 103 3.29 8.34 -2.27
C LEU A 103 2.99 7.46 -3.49
N VAL A 104 3.97 7.30 -4.41
CA VAL A 104 3.87 6.36 -5.54
C VAL A 104 3.78 4.92 -5.04
N GLY A 105 4.65 4.52 -4.11
CA GLY A 105 4.62 3.18 -3.52
C GLY A 105 3.29 2.88 -2.81
N TRP A 106 2.79 3.84 -2.03
CA TRP A 106 1.49 3.75 -1.37
C TRP A 106 0.33 3.65 -2.37
N ASN A 107 0.38 4.37 -3.49
CA ASN A 107 -0.62 4.24 -4.56
C ASN A 107 -0.70 2.81 -5.10
N TRP A 108 0.45 2.20 -5.36
CA TRP A 108 0.52 0.82 -5.84
C TRP A 108 0.03 -0.18 -4.79
N LEU A 109 0.34 0.04 -3.51
CA LEU A 109 -0.19 -0.78 -2.44
C LEU A 109 -1.73 -0.67 -2.37
N LEU A 110 -2.29 0.54 -2.43
CA LEU A 110 -3.73 0.76 -2.45
C LEU A 110 -4.42 0.12 -3.67
N ARG A 111 -3.77 0.10 -4.85
CA ARG A 111 -4.27 -0.61 -6.05
C ARG A 111 -4.40 -2.11 -5.84
N SER A 112 -3.54 -2.69 -5.00
CA SER A 112 -3.53 -4.12 -4.74
C SER A 112 -4.68 -4.57 -3.83
N GLN A 113 -5.23 -3.67 -3.01
CA GLN A 113 -6.17 -4.02 -1.93
C GLN A 113 -7.41 -4.76 -2.42
N LYS A 114 -8.01 -4.37 -3.56
CA LYS A 114 -9.14 -5.11 -4.13
C LYS A 114 -8.84 -6.58 -4.45
N PHE A 115 -7.61 -6.88 -4.85
CA PHE A 115 -7.21 -8.25 -5.16
C PHE A 115 -6.92 -9.02 -3.87
N LEU A 116 -6.27 -8.37 -2.90
CA LEU A 116 -6.05 -8.94 -1.57
C LEU A 116 -7.36 -9.26 -0.85
N ALA A 117 -8.35 -8.36 -0.92
CA ALA A 117 -9.69 -8.57 -0.36
C ALA A 117 -10.39 -9.79 -1.00
N ARG A 118 -10.29 -9.94 -2.33
CA ARG A 118 -10.85 -11.10 -3.05
C ARG A 118 -10.15 -12.41 -2.69
N ILE A 119 -8.82 -12.40 -2.61
CA ILE A 119 -8.02 -13.55 -2.16
C ILE A 119 -8.48 -13.97 -0.77
N HIS A 120 -8.55 -13.02 0.17
CA HIS A 120 -8.99 -13.28 1.54
C HIS A 120 -10.41 -13.87 1.60
N CYS A 121 -11.36 -13.33 0.83
CA CYS A 121 -12.72 -13.89 0.76
C CYS A 121 -12.73 -15.32 0.20
N ALA A 122 -12.00 -15.59 -0.89
CA ALA A 122 -11.94 -16.93 -1.50
C ALA A 122 -11.29 -17.97 -0.58
N GLU A 123 -10.28 -17.56 0.20
CA GLU A 123 -9.63 -18.42 1.19
C GLU A 123 -10.54 -18.72 2.36
N TRP A 124 -11.28 -17.72 2.85
CA TRP A 124 -12.24 -17.90 3.93
C TRP A 124 -13.37 -18.87 3.55
N GLU A 125 -13.92 -18.74 2.35
CA GLU A 125 -14.94 -19.66 1.82
C GLU A 125 -14.42 -21.10 1.72
N SER A 126 -13.15 -21.28 1.35
CA SER A 126 -12.51 -22.60 1.24
C SER A 126 -12.37 -23.30 2.59
N VAL A 127 -11.94 -22.58 3.64
CA VAL A 127 -11.77 -23.13 5.00
C VAL A 127 -13.10 -23.65 5.57
N SER A 128 -14.22 -22.95 5.28
CA SER A 128 -15.54 -23.35 5.77
C SER A 128 -16.03 -24.70 5.21
N SER A 129 -15.52 -25.11 4.05
CA SER A 129 -15.87 -26.39 3.42
C SER A 129 -15.08 -27.57 3.98
N GLU A 130 -13.86 -27.33 4.48
CA GLU A 130 -12.93 -28.38 4.94
C GLU A 130 -13.15 -28.79 6.40
N THR A 131 -13.80 -27.96 7.22
CA THR A 131 -14.08 -28.23 8.65
C THR A 131 -15.04 -29.39 8.94
N SER A 132 -15.48 -30.14 7.92
CA SER A 132 -16.48 -31.21 8.04
C SER A 132 -15.90 -32.59 8.40
N GLN A 133 -14.57 -32.76 8.49
CA GLN A 133 -13.94 -34.08 8.69
C GLN A 133 -12.82 -34.05 9.74
N ILE A 134 -13.19 -33.97 11.01
CA ILE A 134 -12.26 -34.21 12.13
C ILE A 134 -12.16 -35.71 12.36
N HIS A 135 -11.29 -36.38 11.61
CA HIS A 135 -10.80 -37.72 11.93
C HIS A 135 -9.32 -37.63 12.33
N SER A 136 -8.91 -38.38 13.35
CA SER A 136 -7.51 -38.48 13.75
C SER A 136 -6.71 -39.16 12.63
N LEU A 137 -5.97 -38.36 11.86
CA LEU A 137 -5.15 -38.83 10.75
C LEU A 137 -3.89 -39.54 11.28
N SER A 138 -3.42 -40.53 10.52
CA SER A 138 -2.08 -41.08 10.73
C SER A 138 -1.01 -40.11 10.21
N GLN A 139 0.21 -40.20 10.72
CA GLN A 139 1.36 -39.39 10.28
C GLN A 139 1.61 -39.46 8.76
N SER A 140 1.29 -40.60 8.13
CA SER A 140 1.41 -40.76 6.67
C SER A 140 0.31 -40.01 5.91
N GLU A 141 -0.88 -39.87 6.48
CA GLU A 141 -1.99 -39.13 5.89
C GLU A 141 -1.80 -37.62 6.08
N GLU A 142 -1.31 -37.20 7.24
CA GLU A 142 -0.90 -35.81 7.48
C GLU A 142 0.16 -35.36 6.47
N GLN A 143 1.18 -36.19 6.20
CA GLN A 143 2.20 -35.86 5.21
C GLN A 143 1.64 -35.76 3.78
N ARG A 144 0.73 -36.67 3.40
CA ARG A 144 0.06 -36.59 2.09
C ARG A 144 -0.84 -35.36 1.98
N GLN A 145 -1.53 -35.00 3.05
CA GLN A 145 -2.37 -33.82 3.10
C GLN A 145 -1.53 -32.55 3.04
N ALA A 146 -0.39 -32.49 3.73
CA ALA A 146 0.56 -31.38 3.65
C ALA A 146 1.12 -31.21 2.22
N ILE A 147 1.48 -32.32 1.54
CA ILE A 147 1.92 -32.27 0.14
C ILE A 147 0.79 -31.77 -0.77
N THR A 148 -0.43 -32.27 -0.59
CA THR A 148 -1.59 -31.84 -1.38
C THR A 148 -1.91 -30.36 -1.15
N ALA A 149 -1.89 -29.91 0.10
CA ALA A 149 -2.09 -28.51 0.48
C ALA A 149 -1.00 -27.61 -0.11
N ALA A 150 0.25 -28.06 -0.12
CA ALA A 150 1.34 -27.32 -0.77
C ALA A 150 1.15 -27.20 -2.29
N VAL A 151 0.70 -28.26 -2.97
CA VAL A 151 0.38 -28.22 -4.41
C VAL A 151 -0.78 -27.28 -4.69
N GLN A 152 -1.86 -27.35 -3.89
CA GLN A 152 -3.00 -26.46 -4.03
C GLN A 152 -2.62 -25.00 -3.74
N ALA A 153 -1.77 -24.74 -2.76
CA ALA A 153 -1.23 -23.42 -2.49
C ALA A 153 -0.42 -22.91 -3.70
N GLU A 154 0.43 -23.75 -4.31
CA GLU A 154 1.16 -23.37 -5.53
C GLU A 154 0.23 -23.10 -6.73
N ASP A 155 -0.86 -23.84 -6.89
CA ASP A 155 -1.85 -23.65 -7.96
C ASP A 155 -2.64 -22.34 -7.78
N ARG A 156 -3.02 -21.99 -6.55
CA ARG A 156 -3.69 -20.72 -6.22
C ARG A 156 -2.86 -19.50 -6.64
N LEU A 157 -1.53 -19.59 -6.55
CA LEU A 157 -0.63 -18.52 -6.99
C LEU A 157 -0.77 -18.23 -8.49
N GLN A 158 -1.32 -19.11 -9.31
CA GLN A 158 -1.52 -18.90 -10.74
C GLN A 158 -2.89 -18.28 -11.08
N THR A 159 -3.75 -18.09 -10.08
CA THR A 159 -5.06 -17.46 -10.28
C THR A 159 -4.93 -15.97 -10.61
N ALA A 160 -5.95 -15.41 -11.27
CA ALA A 160 -5.94 -14.03 -11.73
C ALA A 160 -5.69 -13.03 -10.60
N ASP A 161 -6.40 -13.14 -9.47
CA ASP A 161 -6.24 -12.20 -8.36
C ASP A 161 -4.83 -12.24 -7.75
N TYR A 162 -4.22 -13.42 -7.62
CA TYR A 162 -2.83 -13.57 -7.16
C TYR A 162 -1.79 -13.00 -8.14
N VAL A 163 -2.02 -13.15 -9.45
CA VAL A 163 -1.17 -12.54 -10.49
C VAL A 163 -1.28 -11.02 -10.44
N GLU A 164 -2.48 -10.48 -10.38
CA GLU A 164 -2.73 -9.03 -10.34
C GLU A 164 -2.26 -8.38 -9.03
N ALA A 165 -2.45 -9.05 -7.89
CA ALA A 165 -1.92 -8.61 -6.60
C ALA A 165 -0.39 -8.49 -6.66
N ARG A 166 0.32 -9.51 -7.15
CA ARG A 166 1.78 -9.42 -7.33
C ARG A 166 2.19 -8.32 -8.31
N GLY A 167 1.47 -8.19 -9.43
CA GLY A 167 1.74 -7.17 -10.45
C GLY A 167 1.66 -5.74 -9.90
N THR A 168 0.82 -5.51 -8.90
CA THR A 168 0.68 -4.22 -8.22
C THR A 168 1.55 -4.07 -6.98
N LEU A 169 1.82 -5.16 -6.24
CA LEU A 169 2.64 -5.15 -5.03
C LEU A 169 4.15 -5.05 -5.30
N LEU A 170 4.64 -5.62 -6.40
CA LEU A 170 6.04 -5.49 -6.80
C LEU A 170 6.48 -4.01 -6.90
N PRO A 171 5.81 -3.15 -7.70
CA PRO A 171 6.17 -1.75 -7.74
C PRO A 171 5.93 -1.04 -6.40
N ALA A 172 4.92 -1.44 -5.61
CA ALA A 172 4.70 -0.86 -4.28
C ALA A 172 5.93 -1.04 -3.39
N VAL A 173 6.41 -2.28 -3.27
CA VAL A 173 7.59 -2.64 -2.48
C VAL A 173 8.84 -1.96 -3.02
N ASP A 174 9.06 -1.93 -4.34
CA ASP A 174 10.24 -1.30 -4.94
C ASP A 174 10.32 0.21 -4.65
N TYR A 175 9.22 0.94 -4.84
CA TYR A 175 9.18 2.37 -4.55
C TYR A 175 9.30 2.67 -3.06
N LEU A 176 8.66 1.89 -2.18
CA LEU A 176 8.73 2.08 -0.73
C LEU A 176 10.13 1.76 -0.19
N ARG A 177 10.78 0.69 -0.66
CA ARG A 177 12.18 0.40 -0.34
C ARG A 177 13.13 1.50 -0.79
N ARG A 178 12.91 2.06 -1.97
CA ARG A 178 13.70 3.20 -2.43
C ARG A 178 13.46 4.42 -1.55
N ALA A 179 12.21 4.69 -1.18
CA ALA A 179 11.87 5.76 -0.26
C ALA A 179 12.56 5.59 1.10
N THR A 180 12.55 4.39 1.69
CA THR A 180 13.21 4.12 2.98
C THR A 180 14.72 4.30 2.88
N ALA A 181 15.36 3.77 1.83
CA ALA A 181 16.80 3.92 1.63
C ALA A 181 17.22 5.39 1.49
N VAL A 182 16.46 6.17 0.70
CA VAL A 182 16.71 7.60 0.51
C VAL A 182 16.42 8.39 1.80
N ALA A 183 15.33 8.07 2.51
CA ALA A 183 14.99 8.69 3.78
C ALA A 183 16.04 8.44 4.85
N GLN A 184 16.58 7.22 4.90
CA GLN A 184 17.67 6.87 5.81
C GLN A 184 18.95 7.66 5.49
N ALA A 185 19.31 7.77 4.21
CA ALA A 185 20.46 8.58 3.79
C ALA A 185 20.29 10.09 4.07
N GLN A 186 19.04 10.58 4.12
CA GLN A 186 18.71 11.97 4.43
C GLN A 186 18.38 12.22 5.90
N GLU A 187 18.44 11.20 6.77
CA GLU A 187 18.02 11.27 8.18
C GLU A 187 16.56 11.74 8.37
N LYS A 188 15.68 11.39 7.43
CA LYS A 188 14.25 11.72 7.42
C LYS A 188 13.34 10.49 7.51
N ILE A 189 13.85 9.43 8.10
CA ILE A 189 13.07 8.20 8.25
C ILE A 189 11.89 8.43 9.20
N THR A 190 10.71 7.96 8.82
CA THR A 190 9.50 8.10 9.63
C THR A 190 8.89 6.73 9.89
N GLY A 191 8.22 6.59 11.04
CA GLY A 191 7.55 5.34 11.38
C GLY A 191 6.45 4.99 10.36
N LEU A 192 5.73 6.00 9.85
CA LEU A 192 4.71 5.79 8.82
C LEU A 192 5.29 5.18 7.53
N LEU A 193 6.44 5.70 7.07
CA LEU A 193 7.11 5.15 5.89
C LEU A 193 7.52 3.69 6.11
N LEU A 194 8.09 3.38 7.28
CA LEU A 194 8.52 2.03 7.61
C LEU A 194 7.34 1.06 7.73
N SER A 195 6.25 1.46 8.37
CA SER A 195 5.03 0.66 8.49
C SER A 195 4.41 0.37 7.13
N ASN A 196 4.31 1.37 6.25
CA ASN A 196 3.79 1.17 4.90
C ASN A 196 4.70 0.23 4.08
N THR A 197 6.02 0.34 4.27
CA THR A 197 6.99 -0.55 3.60
C THR A 197 6.87 -1.98 4.12
N ALA A 198 6.69 -2.15 5.43
CA ALA A 198 6.45 -3.45 6.05
C ALA A 198 5.15 -4.08 5.53
N GLU A 199 4.06 -3.32 5.52
CA GLU A 199 2.77 -3.77 5.02
C GLU A 199 2.87 -4.24 3.56
N ALA A 200 3.50 -3.45 2.69
CA ALA A 200 3.72 -3.85 1.29
C ALA A 200 4.52 -5.16 1.17
N CYS A 201 5.56 -5.32 2.01
CA CYS A 201 6.35 -6.56 2.04
C CYS A 201 5.52 -7.75 2.54
N MET A 202 4.73 -7.58 3.60
CA MET A 202 3.83 -8.63 4.12
C MET A 202 2.81 -9.05 3.07
N SER A 203 2.14 -8.08 2.44
CA SER A 203 1.16 -8.34 1.38
C SER A 203 1.81 -9.08 0.21
N LEU A 204 3.01 -8.66 -0.23
CA LEU A 204 3.74 -9.34 -1.30
C LEU A 204 4.17 -10.76 -0.88
N GLY A 205 4.54 -10.96 0.38
CA GLY A 205 4.84 -12.27 0.96
C GLY A 205 3.64 -13.21 0.90
N ASN A 206 2.45 -12.73 1.28
CA ASN A 206 1.21 -13.51 1.28
C ASN A 206 0.84 -14.02 -0.12
N VAL A 207 1.11 -13.24 -1.17
CA VAL A 207 0.80 -13.62 -2.55
C VAL A 207 1.98 -14.24 -3.31
N SER A 208 3.10 -14.52 -2.62
CA SER A 208 4.31 -15.09 -3.20
C SER A 208 4.46 -16.58 -2.89
N SER A 209 5.27 -17.27 -3.69
CA SER A 209 5.59 -18.68 -3.45
C SER A 209 6.25 -18.87 -2.08
N PRO A 210 5.91 -19.95 -1.33
CA PRO A 210 6.58 -20.32 -0.08
C PRO A 210 8.11 -20.43 -0.19
N ARG A 211 8.63 -20.63 -1.39
CA ARG A 211 10.08 -20.72 -1.65
C ARG A 211 10.80 -19.38 -1.55
N ILE A 212 10.08 -18.27 -1.70
CA ILE A 212 10.64 -16.92 -1.77
C ILE A 212 9.97 -15.92 -0.84
N ASN A 213 8.83 -16.26 -0.22
CA ASN A 213 8.05 -15.32 0.59
C ASN A 213 8.73 -14.97 1.91
N HIS A 214 9.52 -15.88 2.48
CA HIS A 214 10.20 -15.70 3.76
C HIS A 214 11.00 -14.39 3.83
N LYS A 215 11.76 -14.07 2.77
CA LYS A 215 12.54 -12.82 2.70
C LYS A 215 11.69 -11.57 2.88
N TYR A 216 10.44 -11.58 2.41
CA TYR A 216 9.55 -10.42 2.51
C TYR A 216 9.01 -10.27 3.93
N PHE A 217 8.69 -11.38 4.61
CA PHE A 217 8.26 -11.34 6.01
C PHE A 217 9.39 -10.89 6.94
N THR A 218 10.61 -11.39 6.71
CA THR A 218 11.78 -10.95 7.48
C THR A 218 12.08 -9.48 7.30
N GLU A 219 12.00 -8.99 6.06
CA GLU A 219 12.18 -7.58 5.81
C GLU A 219 11.06 -6.73 6.45
N ALA A 220 9.81 -7.19 6.41
CA ALA A 220 8.71 -6.52 7.08
C ALA A 220 8.93 -6.42 8.60
N LEU A 221 9.31 -7.52 9.25
CA LEU A 221 9.60 -7.54 10.69
C LEU A 221 10.78 -6.61 11.03
N ALA A 222 11.81 -6.55 10.19
CA ALA A 222 12.90 -5.59 10.36
C ALA A 222 12.40 -4.14 10.32
N TYR A 223 11.55 -3.77 9.36
CA TYR A 223 10.97 -2.42 9.29
C TYR A 223 10.06 -2.13 10.49
N LEU A 224 9.23 -3.08 10.92
CA LEU A 224 8.33 -2.90 12.07
C LEU A 224 9.09 -2.66 13.38
N ARG A 225 10.20 -3.40 13.61
CA ARG A 225 11.07 -3.18 14.77
C ARG A 225 11.66 -1.76 14.77
N VAL A 226 12.19 -1.32 13.63
CA VAL A 226 12.74 0.04 13.52
C VAL A 226 11.63 1.08 13.69
N ALA A 227 10.44 0.83 13.16
CA ALA A 227 9.30 1.73 13.30
C ALA A 227 8.84 1.86 14.76
N SER A 228 8.80 0.75 15.52
CA SER A 228 8.42 0.77 16.95
C SER A 228 9.42 1.51 17.84
N ASP A 229 10.68 1.62 17.40
CA ASP A 229 11.72 2.34 18.14
C ASP A 229 11.69 3.86 17.88
N ILE A 230 10.89 4.35 16.91
CA ILE A 230 10.80 5.78 16.61
C ILE A 230 9.98 6.50 17.69
N PRO A 231 10.54 7.55 18.34
CA PRO A 231 9.83 8.30 19.36
C PRO A 231 8.52 8.91 18.86
N ASN A 232 7.47 8.83 19.68
CA ASN A 232 6.13 9.38 19.39
C ASN A 232 5.43 8.74 18.17
N TYR A 233 5.92 7.62 17.67
CA TYR A 233 5.22 6.84 16.66
C TYR A 233 4.60 5.59 17.28
N SER A 234 3.34 5.32 16.93
CA SER A 234 2.66 4.08 17.28
C SER A 234 2.37 3.31 16.01
N LEU A 235 2.68 2.02 16.01
CA LEU A 235 2.27 1.12 14.95
C LEU A 235 0.73 1.05 14.89
N PRO A 236 0.15 0.90 13.68
CA PRO A 236 -1.23 0.44 13.54
C PRO A 236 -1.44 -0.88 14.28
N LEU A 237 -2.62 -1.05 14.89
CA LEU A 237 -2.92 -2.19 15.77
C LEU A 237 -2.58 -3.56 15.14
N HIS A 238 -2.95 -3.75 13.87
CA HIS A 238 -2.72 -5.02 13.17
C HIS A 238 -1.21 -5.28 12.92
N LEU A 239 -0.41 -4.25 12.66
CA LEU A 239 1.04 -4.38 12.50
C LEU A 239 1.74 -4.60 13.85
N GLN A 240 1.24 -3.97 14.91
CA GLN A 240 1.71 -4.23 16.27
C GLN A 240 1.46 -5.69 16.67
N GLN A 241 0.24 -6.20 16.47
CA GLN A 241 -0.09 -7.60 16.74
C GLN A 241 0.81 -8.56 15.96
N TYR A 242 1.05 -8.27 14.68
CA TYR A 242 1.95 -9.07 13.86
C TYR A 242 3.39 -9.07 14.40
N LEU A 243 3.91 -7.90 14.80
CA LEU A 243 5.25 -7.80 15.39
C LEU A 243 5.36 -8.56 16.72
N GLU A 244 4.33 -8.51 17.56
CA GLU A 244 4.29 -9.23 18.84
C GLU A 244 4.24 -10.75 18.64
N GLU A 245 3.49 -11.23 17.66
CA GLU A 245 3.33 -12.67 17.37
C GLU A 245 4.59 -13.27 16.71
N TYR A 246 5.13 -12.60 15.69
CA TYR A 246 6.20 -13.16 14.84
C TYR A 246 7.59 -12.60 15.15
N GLY A 247 7.69 -11.42 15.78
CA GLY A 247 8.96 -10.77 16.10
C GLY A 247 9.92 -11.63 16.95
N PRO A 248 9.45 -12.36 17.98
CA PRO A 248 10.31 -13.24 18.79
C PRO A 248 10.82 -14.48 18.03
N LEU A 249 10.06 -14.98 17.05
CA LEU A 249 10.34 -16.24 16.36
C LEU A 249 11.58 -16.14 15.46
N GLU A 250 11.79 -14.99 14.82
CA GLU A 250 12.99 -14.76 13.99
C GLU A 250 14.28 -14.56 14.77
N SER A 251 14.21 -14.21 16.06
CA SER A 251 15.41 -14.02 16.88
C SER A 251 16.07 -15.32 17.34
N ARG A 252 15.48 -16.47 16.98
CA ARG A 252 15.87 -17.82 17.43
C ARG A 252 16.54 -18.68 16.35
N ASP A 253 16.70 -18.17 15.14
CA ASP A 253 17.51 -18.78 14.06
C ASP A 253 18.86 -18.09 13.93
#